data_AF-A0A2G6JN29-F1
#
_entry.id   AF-A0A2G6JN29-F1
#
_cell.length_a   1.000
_cell.length_b   1.000
_cell.length_c   1.000
_cell.angle_alpha   90.00
_cell.angle_beta   90.00
_cell.angle_gamma   90.00
#
_symmetry.space_group_name_H-M   'P 1'
#
loop_
_entity.id
_entity.type
_entity.pdbx_description
1 polymer ?
#
loop_
_entity_poly.entity_id
_entity_poly.type
_entity_poly.pdbx_seq_one_letter_code
_entity_poly.pdbx_strand_id
1 'polypeptide(L)'
;MKAVLNEIDSEPYLSALEQAMPRLAAGDCCLGGRELRLFGVAELADAQLGFSVGPQGHPLWGEAPGDWLRSWLVIGEDDEHGDPIFIDLAQEPLPVYTAIVGEGTWEPVAIATSFESFVQIFECWAQMAVGRATREELEECPLSLAESEELLGELRRRDPGLDPRYWQDWLEGVSD
;
A
#
# COMPACT_ATOMS: atom_id res chain seq x y z
N MET A 1 20.54 -3.90 3.40
CA MET A 1 19.44 -4.82 3.81
C MET A 1 19.51 -5.16 5.30
N LYS A 2 20.42 -6.03 5.77
CA LYS A 2 20.47 -6.43 7.21
C LYS A 2 20.68 -5.28 8.21
N ALA A 3 21.43 -4.23 7.86
CA ALA A 3 21.73 -3.16 8.82
C ALA A 3 20.54 -2.22 9.10
N VAL A 4 19.79 -1.81 8.07
CA VAL A 4 18.61 -0.93 8.22
C VAL A 4 17.43 -1.70 8.80
N LEU A 5 17.25 -2.97 8.43
CA LEU A 5 16.16 -3.82 8.91
C LEU A 5 16.43 -4.39 10.32
N ASN A 6 17.71 -4.55 10.73
CA ASN A 6 18.09 -4.90 12.11
C ASN A 6 17.67 -3.83 13.13
N GLU A 7 17.66 -2.56 12.74
CA GLU A 7 17.32 -1.45 13.64
C GLU A 7 15.81 -1.30 13.87
N ILE A 8 14.97 -2.04 13.13
CA ILE A 8 13.49 -2.02 13.26
C ILE A 8 12.96 -3.26 14.00
N ASP A 9 13.84 -4.16 14.48
CA ASP A 9 13.46 -5.44 15.11
C ASP A 9 12.50 -6.29 14.23
N SER A 10 12.70 -6.18 12.90
CA SER A 10 11.81 -6.73 11.88
C SER A 10 12.11 -8.19 11.51
N GLU A 11 13.17 -8.79 12.07
CA GLU A 11 13.65 -10.15 11.72
C GLU A 11 12.56 -11.24 11.63
N PRO A 12 11.51 -11.29 12.49
CA PRO A 12 10.45 -12.30 12.36
C PRO A 12 9.63 -12.15 11.07
N TYR A 13 9.43 -10.89 10.64
CA TYR A 13 8.52 -10.51 9.56
C TYR A 13 9.22 -10.45 8.20
N LEU A 14 10.54 -10.27 8.20
CA LEU A 14 11.37 -10.27 6.99
C LEU A 14 11.16 -11.51 6.15
N SER A 15 11.02 -12.68 6.75
CA SER A 15 10.84 -13.92 6.00
C SER A 15 9.51 -13.98 5.22
N ALA A 16 8.44 -13.40 5.76
CA ALA A 16 7.13 -13.32 5.11
C ALA A 16 7.14 -12.25 4.01
N LEU A 17 7.76 -11.09 4.30
CA LEU A 17 7.93 -10.00 3.34
C LEU A 17 8.81 -10.42 2.17
N GLU A 18 9.95 -11.08 2.42
CA GLU A 18 10.85 -11.58 1.38
C GLU A 18 10.18 -12.60 0.44
N GLN A 19 9.18 -13.35 0.92
CA GLN A 19 8.42 -14.30 0.10
C GLN A 19 7.32 -13.61 -0.73
N ALA A 20 6.65 -12.61 -0.16
CA ALA A 20 5.51 -11.95 -0.81
C ALA A 20 5.92 -10.78 -1.73
N MET A 21 6.93 -10.00 -1.34
CA MET A 21 7.36 -8.80 -2.05
C MET A 21 7.78 -9.05 -3.51
N PRO A 22 8.46 -10.16 -3.88
CA PRO A 22 8.73 -10.47 -5.28
C PRO A 22 7.48 -10.67 -6.13
N ARG A 23 6.36 -11.10 -5.53
CA ARG A 23 5.07 -11.24 -6.22
C ARG A 23 4.38 -9.90 -6.40
N LEU A 24 4.50 -9.04 -5.39
CA LEU A 24 3.88 -7.72 -5.33
C LEU A 24 4.59 -6.68 -6.22
N ALA A 25 5.93 -6.62 -6.17
CA ALA A 25 6.74 -5.66 -6.92
C ALA A 25 6.77 -5.92 -8.44
N ALA A 26 6.17 -7.01 -8.91
CA ALA A 26 6.03 -7.30 -10.33
C ALA A 26 4.73 -6.75 -10.93
N GLY A 27 3.88 -6.10 -10.14
CA GLY A 27 2.46 -5.89 -10.47
C GLY A 27 1.92 -4.51 -10.15
N ASP A 28 2.64 -3.42 -10.43
CA ASP A 28 2.13 -2.05 -10.33
C ASP A 28 0.68 -1.98 -10.85
N CYS A 29 -0.24 -1.49 -10.01
CA CYS A 29 -1.66 -1.47 -10.32
C CYS A 29 -2.04 -0.08 -10.81
N CYS A 30 -2.09 0.08 -12.14
CA CYS A 30 -2.46 1.33 -12.79
C CYS A 30 -3.90 1.25 -13.33
N LEU A 31 -4.78 2.16 -12.91
CA LEU A 31 -6.12 2.30 -13.48
C LEU A 31 -6.42 3.77 -13.79
N GLY A 32 -6.62 4.09 -15.06
CA GLY A 32 -7.04 5.43 -15.48
C GLY A 32 -6.03 6.54 -15.16
N GLY A 33 -4.74 6.21 -15.07
CA GLY A 33 -3.66 7.14 -14.67
C GLY A 33 -3.38 7.19 -13.16
N ARG A 34 -4.11 6.43 -12.35
CA ARG A 34 -3.88 6.30 -10.90
C ARG A 34 -3.06 5.03 -10.65
N GLU A 35 -1.95 5.16 -9.95
CA GLU A 35 -0.98 4.07 -9.76
C GLU A 35 -0.77 3.77 -8.27
N LEU A 36 -0.94 2.50 -7.92
CA LEU A 36 -0.41 1.95 -6.69
C LEU A 36 0.87 1.20 -7.00
N ARG A 37 1.99 1.77 -6.57
CA ARG A 37 3.33 1.22 -6.80
C ARG A 37 3.82 0.50 -5.56
N LEU A 38 4.31 -0.73 -5.74
CA LEU A 38 4.88 -1.53 -4.65
C LEU A 38 6.39 -1.68 -4.82
N PHE A 39 7.13 -1.41 -3.76
CA PHE A 39 8.58 -1.45 -3.78
C PHE A 39 9.11 -2.87 -3.73
N GLY A 40 10.15 -3.15 -4.51
CA GLY A 40 10.92 -4.38 -4.38
C GLY A 40 11.68 -4.43 -3.06
N VAL A 41 12.07 -5.63 -2.61
CA VAL A 41 12.85 -5.84 -1.37
C VAL A 41 14.12 -4.98 -1.33
N ALA A 42 14.75 -4.76 -2.49
CA ALA A 42 15.95 -3.93 -2.61
C ALA A 42 15.69 -2.44 -2.36
N GLU A 43 14.47 -1.97 -2.64
CA GLU A 43 14.05 -0.57 -2.54
C GLU A 43 13.53 -0.22 -1.14
N LEU A 44 13.08 -1.20 -0.35
CA LEU A 44 12.48 -0.98 0.97
C LEU A 44 13.33 -0.13 1.91
N ALA A 45 14.66 -0.29 1.87
CA ALA A 45 15.56 0.48 2.72
C ALA A 45 15.58 1.97 2.35
N ASP A 46 15.54 2.27 1.05
CA ASP A 46 15.54 3.64 0.54
C ASP A 46 14.14 4.26 0.68
N ALA A 47 13.08 3.46 0.55
CA ALA A 47 11.69 3.87 0.75
C ALA A 47 11.40 4.36 2.19
N GLN A 48 12.25 4.04 3.16
CA GLN A 48 12.11 4.55 4.54
C GLN A 48 12.57 6.00 4.70
N LEU A 49 13.34 6.53 3.73
CA LEU A 49 13.87 7.89 3.78
C LEU A 49 12.73 8.91 3.67
N GLY A 50 12.66 9.83 4.62
CA GLY A 50 11.58 10.83 4.73
C GLY A 50 10.41 10.38 5.62
N PHE A 51 10.31 9.10 5.97
CA PHE A 51 9.25 8.56 6.84
C PHE A 51 9.81 8.10 8.19
N SER A 52 10.51 6.96 8.22
CA SER A 52 11.11 6.42 9.45
C SER A 52 12.56 6.86 9.64
N VAL A 53 13.23 7.30 8.57
CA VAL A 53 14.64 7.71 8.57
C VAL A 53 14.81 9.07 7.90
N GLY A 54 15.46 10.01 8.57
CA GLY A 54 15.75 11.34 8.02
C GLY A 54 16.97 11.36 7.10
N PRO A 55 17.22 12.47 6.38
CA PRO A 55 18.31 12.58 5.38
C PRO A 55 19.73 12.31 5.91
N GLN A 56 19.92 12.34 7.23
CA GLN A 56 21.19 12.09 7.91
C GLN A 56 21.21 10.76 8.68
N GLY A 57 20.23 9.89 8.44
CA GLY A 57 20.12 8.59 9.12
C GLY A 57 19.57 8.65 10.55
N HIS A 58 19.06 9.81 10.99
CA HIS A 58 18.40 9.91 12.30
C HIS A 58 16.97 9.37 12.21
N PRO A 59 16.42 8.80 13.29
CA PRO A 59 15.04 8.33 13.32
C PRO A 59 14.06 9.50 13.19
N LEU A 60 12.99 9.29 12.43
CA LEU A 60 11.85 10.21 12.30
C LEU A 60 10.57 9.66 12.96
N TRP A 61 10.70 8.53 13.66
CA TRP A 61 9.61 7.91 14.40
C TRP A 61 9.55 8.36 15.86
N GLY A 62 8.39 8.19 16.48
CA GLY A 62 8.13 8.53 17.88
C GLY A 62 6.98 7.73 18.49
N GLU A 63 6.55 8.14 19.67
CA GLU A 63 5.45 7.51 20.43
C GLU A 63 4.30 8.49 20.71
N ALA A 64 4.42 9.76 20.30
CA ALA A 64 3.36 10.73 20.49
C ALA A 64 2.24 10.52 19.45
N PRO A 65 1.00 10.92 19.77
CA PRO A 65 -0.09 10.89 18.79
C PRO A 65 0.27 11.68 17.54
N GLY A 66 0.14 11.05 16.38
CA GLY A 66 0.50 11.63 15.08
C GLY A 66 1.95 11.42 14.66
N ASP A 67 2.80 10.81 15.50
CA ASP A 67 4.15 10.42 15.08
C ASP A 67 4.10 9.23 14.13
N TRP A 68 5.09 9.12 13.24
CA TRP A 68 5.37 7.88 12.54
C TRP A 68 5.79 6.82 13.56
N LEU A 69 5.23 5.61 13.51
CA LEU A 69 5.60 4.57 14.46
C LEU A 69 6.81 3.79 13.99
N ARG A 70 7.67 3.37 14.92
CA ARG A 70 8.85 2.56 14.62
C ARG A 70 8.49 1.24 13.91
N SER A 71 7.33 0.67 14.19
CA SER A 71 6.86 -0.57 13.57
C SER A 71 6.33 -0.40 12.16
N TRP A 72 6.13 0.83 11.68
CA TRP A 72 5.60 1.09 10.35
C TRP A 72 6.70 0.98 9.30
N LEU A 73 6.50 0.04 8.39
CA LEU A 73 7.40 -0.24 7.27
C LEU A 73 6.74 0.18 5.96
N VAL A 74 7.30 1.18 5.29
CA VAL A 74 6.85 1.57 3.94
C VAL A 74 7.16 0.44 2.94
N ILE A 75 6.15 0.05 2.17
CA ILE A 75 6.20 -1.02 1.16
C ILE A 75 5.77 -0.56 -0.24
N GLY A 76 5.30 0.67 -0.38
CA GLY A 76 4.85 1.24 -1.65
C GLY A 76 4.42 2.69 -1.50
N GLU A 77 3.86 3.24 -2.58
CA GLU A 77 3.31 4.59 -2.63
C GLU A 77 2.09 4.66 -3.56
N ASP A 78 1.18 5.58 -3.27
CA ASP A 78 0.12 6.05 -4.17
C ASP A 78 0.64 7.25 -4.95
N ASP A 79 0.81 7.11 -6.28
CA ASP A 79 1.53 8.05 -7.15
C ASP A 79 0.84 9.44 -7.24
N GLU A 80 -0.46 9.52 -6.96
CA GLU A 80 -1.22 10.77 -7.10
C GLU A 80 -0.76 11.85 -6.10
N HIS A 81 -0.26 11.42 -4.93
CA HIS A 81 0.20 12.32 -3.86
C HIS A 81 1.55 11.92 -3.23
N GLY A 82 2.12 10.77 -3.62
CA GLY A 82 3.29 10.18 -2.97
C GLY A 82 2.99 9.68 -1.56
N ASP A 83 1.73 9.31 -1.30
CA ASP A 83 1.29 8.86 0.01
C ASP A 83 1.84 7.44 0.27
N PRO A 84 2.50 7.19 1.41
CA PRO A 84 3.12 5.91 1.69
C PRO A 84 2.06 4.82 1.87
N ILE A 85 2.30 3.66 1.27
CA ILE A 85 1.65 2.40 1.63
C ILE A 85 2.57 1.67 2.61
N PHE A 86 2.09 1.34 3.80
CA PHE A 86 2.93 0.76 4.84
C PHE A 86 2.24 -0.33 5.65
N ILE A 87 3.05 -1.22 6.22
CA ILE A 87 2.62 -2.32 7.10
C ILE A 87 2.94 -1.94 8.54
N ASP A 88 2.04 -2.23 9.48
CA ASP A 88 2.37 -2.20 10.90
C ASP A 88 2.89 -3.57 11.38
N LEU A 89 4.21 -3.67 11.58
CA LEU A 89 4.89 -4.89 12.02
C LEU A 89 4.57 -5.27 13.48
N ALA A 90 4.01 -4.35 14.28
CA ALA A 90 3.65 -4.64 15.67
C ALA A 90 2.30 -5.35 15.80
N GLN A 91 1.54 -5.47 14.71
CA GLN A 91 0.20 -6.04 14.70
C GLN A 91 0.14 -7.28 13.80
N GLU A 92 -0.39 -8.38 14.33
CA GLU A 92 -0.78 -9.54 13.54
C GLU A 92 -2.26 -9.40 13.16
N PRO A 93 -2.67 -9.62 11.90
CA PRO A 93 -1.94 -10.31 10.82
C PRO A 93 -1.25 -9.37 9.80
N LEU A 94 -0.50 -8.36 10.26
CA LEU A 94 0.21 -7.37 9.45
C LEU A 94 -0.74 -6.46 8.63
N PRO A 95 -1.59 -5.65 9.29
CA PRO A 95 -2.47 -4.73 8.59
C PRO A 95 -1.69 -3.72 7.75
N VAL A 96 -2.30 -3.31 6.64
CA VAL A 96 -1.73 -2.39 5.65
C VAL A 96 -2.50 -1.09 5.67
N TYR A 97 -1.77 0.02 5.65
CA TYR A 97 -2.30 1.37 5.76
C TYR A 97 -1.75 2.26 4.66
N THR A 98 -2.43 3.37 4.44
CA THR A 98 -1.91 4.57 3.78
C THR A 98 -2.08 5.79 4.70
N ALA A 99 -1.39 6.89 4.42
CA ALA A 99 -1.58 8.15 5.15
C ALA A 99 -1.19 9.34 4.27
N ILE A 100 -1.96 10.43 4.33
CA ILE A 100 -1.70 11.63 3.52
C ILE A 100 -0.41 12.34 3.99
N VAL A 101 0.47 12.65 3.05
CA VAL A 101 1.66 13.48 3.30
C VAL A 101 1.25 14.95 3.38
N GLY A 102 1.39 15.61 4.54
CA GLY A 102 1.33 17.08 4.57
C GLY A 102 0.89 17.81 5.84
N GLU A 103 0.29 17.14 6.82
CA GLU A 103 -0.30 17.85 7.98
C GLU A 103 0.52 17.81 9.28
N GLY A 104 1.76 17.32 9.22
CA GLY A 104 2.65 17.25 10.38
C GLY A 104 2.28 16.18 11.41
N THR A 105 1.16 15.49 11.23
CA THR A 105 0.76 14.29 11.95
C THR A 105 0.35 13.20 10.96
N TRP A 106 0.69 11.96 11.25
CA TRP A 106 0.30 10.79 10.46
C TRP A 106 -1.03 10.23 10.96
N GLU A 107 -2.04 10.22 10.09
CA GLU A 107 -3.33 9.60 10.33
C GLU A 107 -3.50 8.37 9.42
N PRO A 108 -3.26 7.15 9.92
CA PRO A 108 -3.30 5.94 9.12
C PRO A 108 -4.72 5.58 8.72
N VAL A 109 -4.95 5.38 7.43
CA VAL A 109 -6.16 4.84 6.83
C VAL A 109 -5.92 3.37 6.47
N ALA A 110 -6.70 2.46 7.03
CA ALA A 110 -6.56 1.04 6.73
C ALA A 110 -7.00 0.74 5.29
N ILE A 111 -6.14 0.07 4.53
CA ILE A 111 -6.43 -0.39 3.16
C ILE A 111 -6.47 -1.92 3.08
N ALA A 112 -5.96 -2.62 4.11
CA ALA A 112 -6.22 -4.03 4.38
C ALA A 112 -6.01 -4.34 5.87
N THR A 113 -6.77 -5.28 6.42
CA THR A 113 -6.61 -5.74 7.81
C THR A 113 -5.54 -6.82 7.96
N SER A 114 -5.06 -7.39 6.84
CA SER A 114 -3.94 -8.32 6.81
C SER A 114 -3.10 -8.14 5.54
N PHE A 115 -1.81 -8.45 5.63
CA PHE A 115 -0.91 -8.38 4.49
C PHE A 115 -1.25 -9.44 3.43
N GLU A 116 -1.75 -10.61 3.83
CA GLU A 116 -2.23 -11.63 2.90
C GLU A 116 -3.46 -11.14 2.11
N SER A 117 -4.44 -10.55 2.79
CA SER A 117 -5.61 -9.95 2.14
C SER A 117 -5.18 -8.85 1.18
N PHE A 118 -4.25 -7.98 1.58
CA PHE A 118 -3.69 -6.94 0.71
C PHE A 118 -3.11 -7.53 -0.58
N VAL A 119 -2.25 -8.55 -0.50
CA VAL A 119 -1.68 -9.22 -1.67
C VAL A 119 -2.76 -9.74 -2.60
N GLN A 120 -3.76 -10.44 -2.05
CA GLN A 120 -4.83 -11.02 -2.84
C GLN A 120 -5.71 -9.96 -3.51
N ILE A 121 -6.02 -8.87 -2.80
CA ILE A 121 -6.77 -7.72 -3.34
C ILE A 121 -5.95 -7.11 -4.48
N PHE A 122 -4.70 -6.75 -4.21
CA PHE A 122 -3.81 -6.13 -5.19
C PHE A 122 -3.66 -6.96 -6.47
N GLU A 123 -3.44 -8.28 -6.37
CA GLU A 123 -3.37 -9.17 -7.54
C GLU A 123 -4.67 -9.19 -8.36
N CYS A 124 -5.84 -9.14 -7.71
CA CYS A 124 -7.13 -9.07 -8.39
C CYS A 124 -7.31 -7.74 -9.13
N TRP A 125 -6.91 -6.65 -8.50
CA TRP A 125 -7.03 -5.30 -9.04
C TRP A 125 -6.06 -5.09 -10.21
N ALA A 126 -4.80 -5.50 -10.07
CA ALA A 126 -3.80 -5.45 -11.13
C ALA A 126 -4.24 -6.23 -12.38
N GLN A 127 -4.90 -7.38 -12.22
CA GLN A 127 -5.46 -8.13 -13.35
C GLN A 127 -6.58 -7.39 -14.08
N MET A 128 -7.42 -6.67 -13.34
CA MET A 128 -8.53 -5.90 -13.92
C MET A 128 -8.06 -4.58 -14.53
N ALA A 129 -6.96 -4.03 -14.04
CA ALA A 129 -6.26 -2.87 -14.58
C ALA A 129 -5.58 -3.13 -15.93
N VAL A 130 -5.36 -4.39 -16.33
CA VAL A 130 -4.69 -4.72 -17.61
C VAL A 130 -5.43 -4.09 -18.79
N GLY A 131 -4.71 -3.26 -19.56
CA GLY A 131 -5.27 -2.55 -20.71
C GLY A 131 -6.16 -1.36 -20.34
N ARG A 132 -6.01 -0.85 -19.11
CA ARG A 132 -6.73 0.32 -18.57
C ARG A 132 -5.79 1.22 -17.75
N ALA A 133 -4.48 1.15 -17.99
CA ALA A 133 -3.49 1.83 -17.17
C ALA A 133 -3.56 3.34 -17.33
N THR A 134 -3.79 3.83 -18.55
CA THR A 134 -3.96 5.27 -18.82
C THR A 134 -5.42 5.67 -18.92
N ARG A 135 -5.67 6.99 -18.88
CA ARG A 135 -7.00 7.56 -19.09
C ARG A 135 -7.58 7.16 -20.44
N GLU A 136 -6.76 7.21 -21.50
CA GLU A 136 -7.16 6.82 -22.85
C GLU A 136 -7.53 5.34 -22.94
N GLU A 137 -6.72 4.45 -22.36
CA GLU A 137 -6.99 3.01 -22.36
C GLU A 137 -8.29 2.67 -21.61
N LEU A 138 -8.53 3.34 -20.50
CA LEU A 138 -9.76 3.20 -19.75
C LEU A 138 -10.99 3.74 -20.50
N GLU A 139 -10.86 4.84 -21.24
CA GLU A 139 -11.94 5.37 -22.08
C GLU A 139 -12.30 4.37 -23.20
N GLU A 140 -11.30 3.69 -23.76
CA GLU A 140 -11.50 2.62 -24.76
C GLU A 140 -12.07 1.33 -24.15
N CYS A 141 -11.74 1.04 -22.88
CA CYS A 141 -12.18 -0.14 -22.15
C CYS A 141 -12.69 0.23 -20.74
N PRO A 142 -13.88 0.85 -20.63
CA PRO A 142 -14.38 1.36 -19.35
C PRO A 142 -14.65 0.22 -18.38
N LEU A 143 -14.44 0.50 -17.09
CA LEU A 143 -14.86 -0.37 -16.01
C LEU A 143 -16.40 -0.35 -15.94
N SER A 144 -17.04 -1.49 -16.16
CA SER A 144 -18.49 -1.61 -16.02
C SER A 144 -18.90 -1.61 -14.55
N LEU A 145 -20.16 -1.23 -14.26
CA LEU A 145 -20.70 -1.30 -12.90
C LEU A 145 -20.57 -2.71 -12.29
N ALA A 146 -20.76 -3.76 -13.10
CA ALA A 146 -20.62 -5.14 -12.65
C ALA A 146 -19.17 -5.49 -12.27
N GLU A 147 -18.18 -4.98 -13.01
CA GLU A 147 -16.76 -5.15 -12.67
C GLU A 147 -16.40 -4.43 -11.36
N SER A 148 -16.88 -3.18 -11.18
CA SER A 148 -16.69 -2.43 -9.93
C SER A 148 -17.35 -3.13 -8.73
N GLU A 149 -18.57 -3.63 -8.91
CA GLU A 149 -19.30 -4.38 -7.88
C GLU A 149 -18.58 -5.69 -7.52
N GLU A 150 -18.01 -6.40 -8.50
CA GLU A 150 -17.23 -7.61 -8.25
C GLU A 150 -15.94 -7.31 -7.48
N LEU A 151 -15.20 -6.26 -7.84
CA LEU A 151 -13.99 -5.84 -7.12
C LEU A 151 -14.27 -5.55 -5.64
N LEU A 152 -15.31 -4.76 -5.37
CA LEU A 152 -15.73 -4.46 -4.00
C LEU A 152 -16.32 -5.69 -3.30
N GLY A 153 -16.93 -6.62 -4.05
CA GLY A 153 -17.40 -7.91 -3.54
C GLY A 153 -16.26 -8.82 -3.09
N GLU A 154 -15.20 -8.93 -3.89
CA GLU A 154 -13.96 -9.65 -3.56
C GLU A 154 -13.29 -9.06 -2.33
N LEU A 155 -13.18 -7.72 -2.27
CA LEU A 155 -12.65 -7.00 -1.11
C LEU A 155 -13.37 -7.41 0.17
N ARG A 156 -14.70 -7.31 0.19
CA ARG A 156 -15.52 -7.67 1.36
C ARG A 156 -15.44 -9.16 1.73
N ARG A 157 -15.15 -10.02 0.76
CA ARG A 157 -15.07 -11.48 0.98
C ARG A 157 -13.72 -11.89 1.56
N ARG A 158 -12.64 -11.26 1.07
CA ARG A 158 -11.25 -11.53 1.48
C ARG A 158 -10.84 -10.75 2.71
N ASP A 159 -11.49 -9.63 2.96
CA ASP A 159 -11.23 -8.75 4.09
C ASP A 159 -12.54 -8.17 4.68
N PRO A 160 -13.36 -9.01 5.32
CA PRO A 160 -14.67 -8.61 5.82
C PRO A 160 -14.63 -7.57 6.95
N GLY A 161 -13.47 -7.37 7.57
CA GLY A 161 -13.26 -6.37 8.63
C GLY A 161 -12.84 -5.01 8.10
N LEU A 162 -12.48 -4.90 6.83
CA LEU A 162 -12.03 -3.67 6.21
C LEU A 162 -13.20 -2.75 5.88
N ASP A 163 -13.01 -1.46 6.16
CA ASP A 163 -13.86 -0.41 5.62
C ASP A 163 -13.53 -0.19 4.13
N PRO A 164 -14.48 -0.40 3.20
CA PRO A 164 -14.18 -0.36 1.77
C PRO A 164 -13.97 1.06 1.23
N ARG A 165 -14.15 2.12 2.04
CA ARG A 165 -14.14 3.52 1.58
C ARG A 165 -12.94 3.90 0.75
N TYR A 166 -11.72 3.57 1.20
CA TYR A 166 -10.50 3.89 0.44
C TYR A 166 -10.57 3.33 -0.99
N TRP A 167 -10.92 2.05 -1.14
CA TRP A 167 -11.03 1.39 -2.43
C TRP A 167 -12.23 1.87 -3.26
N GLN A 168 -13.32 2.29 -2.61
CA GLN A 168 -14.46 2.92 -3.30
C GLN A 168 -14.07 4.26 -3.88
N ASP A 169 -13.47 5.14 -3.07
CA ASP A 169 -12.99 6.45 -3.49
C ASP A 169 -11.95 6.30 -4.61
N TRP A 170 -11.08 5.27 -4.51
CA TRP A 170 -10.10 4.97 -5.55
C TRP A 170 -10.76 4.59 -6.90
N LEU A 171 -11.88 3.86 -6.88
CA LEU A 171 -12.64 3.53 -8.10
C LEU A 171 -13.50 4.71 -8.59
N GLU A 172 -14.02 5.55 -7.70
CA GLU A 172 -14.82 6.72 -8.07
C GLU A 172 -13.97 7.80 -8.72
N GLY A 173 -12.75 8.04 -8.22
CA GLY A 173 -11.78 8.98 -8.81
C GLY A 173 -11.34 8.63 -10.22
N VAL A 174 -11.69 7.44 -10.71
CA VAL A 174 -11.46 6.98 -12.09
C VAL A 174 -12.57 7.45 -13.05
N SER A 175 -13.73 7.88 -12.54
CA SER A 175 -14.93 8.21 -13.30
C SER A 175 -15.16 9.71 -13.56
N ASP A 176 -14.32 10.60 -13.03
CA ASP A 176 -14.40 12.07 -13.21
C ASP A 176 -13.64 12.54 -14.45
#